data_AF-A0A7Y2CGM8-F1
#
_entry.id   AF-A0A7Y2CGM8-F1
#
_cell.length_a   1.000
_cell.length_b   1.000
_cell.length_c   1.000
_cell.angle_alpha   90.00
_cell.angle_beta   90.00
_cell.angle_gamma   90.00
#
_symmetry.space_group_name_H-M   'P 1'
#
loop_
_entity.id
_entity.type
_entity.pdbx_description
1 polymer ?
#
loop_
_entity_poly.entity_id
_entity_poly.type
_entity_poly.pdbx_seq_one_letter_code
_entity_poly.pdbx_strand_id
1 'polypeptide(L)'
;MANADYHETRSSGAAWLYAPIVLILFLGGALSVAAYAYGDPQLTMMESLAAGFGGLAALIVGLFAAAFGIVVGLLGALLGIVAAGGAVAMTLFIVGSPIIAIILIVMLMRRSKSDCPDPGAHEITE
;
A
#
# COMPACT_ATOMS: atom_id res chain seq x y z
N MET A 1 -53.20 23.39 35.42
CA MET A 1 -52.45 22.18 35.04
C MET A 1 -51.35 22.61 34.09
N ALA A 2 -50.15 22.83 34.62
CA ALA A 2 -48.97 23.22 33.86
C ALA A 2 -47.87 22.25 34.25
N ASN A 3 -47.61 21.26 33.40
CA ASN A 3 -46.41 20.43 33.45
C ASN A 3 -45.96 20.28 31.99
N ALA A 4 -45.28 21.31 31.51
CA ALA A 4 -44.45 21.22 30.33
C ALA A 4 -43.05 20.84 30.83
N ASP A 5 -42.88 19.58 31.23
CA ASP A 5 -41.58 18.99 31.48
C ASP A 5 -40.89 18.78 30.12
N TYR A 6 -40.43 19.87 29.53
CA TYR A 6 -39.41 19.84 28.49
C TYR A 6 -38.12 19.43 29.18
N HIS A 7 -37.89 18.12 29.29
CA HIS A 7 -36.57 17.60 29.57
C HIS A 7 -35.69 17.95 28.37
N GLU A 8 -34.96 19.06 28.49
CA GLU A 8 -33.95 19.50 27.54
C GLU A 8 -32.92 18.38 27.36
N THR A 9 -33.03 17.64 26.26
CA THR A 9 -32.02 16.71 25.73
C THR A 9 -30.84 17.52 25.20
N ARG A 10 -30.11 18.19 26.10
CA ARG A 10 -29.08 19.17 25.74
C ARG A 10 -27.72 18.76 26.31
N SER A 11 -27.12 17.74 25.69
CA SER A 11 -25.66 17.45 25.64
C SER A 11 -25.42 15.97 25.28
N SER A 12 -25.79 15.52 24.07
CA SER A 12 -25.44 14.17 23.58
C SER A 12 -24.13 14.13 22.80
N GLY A 13 -23.52 15.29 22.50
CA GLY A 13 -22.30 15.38 21.69
C GLY A 13 -21.04 14.87 22.40
N ALA A 14 -20.96 15.00 23.73
CA ALA A 14 -19.79 14.56 24.51
C ALA A 14 -19.81 13.05 24.83
N ALA A 15 -20.99 12.42 24.84
CA ALA A 15 -21.11 10.99 25.16
C ALA A 15 -20.35 10.08 24.16
N TRP A 16 -20.25 10.51 22.91
CA TRP A 16 -19.49 9.82 21.86
C TRP A 16 -17.98 9.82 22.10
N LEU A 17 -17.44 10.83 22.79
CA LEU A 17 -16.02 10.88 23.15
C LEU A 17 -15.69 9.87 24.27
N TYR A 18 -16.66 9.58 25.14
CA TYR A 18 -16.51 8.59 26.21
C TYR A 18 -16.83 7.17 25.74
N ALA A 19 -17.62 7.01 24.68
CA ALA A 19 -17.94 5.70 24.10
C ALA A 19 -16.73 4.78 23.88
N PRO A 20 -15.61 5.21 23.24
CA PRO A 20 -14.44 4.34 23.07
C PRO A 20 -13.78 3.99 24.41
N ILE A 21 -13.75 4.92 25.36
CA ILE A 21 -13.16 4.71 26.68
C ILE A 21 -13.96 3.66 27.45
N VAL A 22 -15.29 3.80 27.46
CA VAL A 22 -16.21 2.85 28.10
C VAL A 22 -16.12 1.48 27.43
N LEU A 23 -16.03 1.43 26.10
CA LEU A 23 -15.90 0.18 25.37
C LEU A 23 -14.58 -0.53 25.68
N ILE A 24 -13.47 0.21 25.75
CA ILE A 24 -12.15 -0.34 26.13
C ILE A 24 -12.17 -0.86 27.57
N LEU A 25 -12.75 -0.10 28.51
CA LEU A 25 -12.89 -0.53 29.90
C LEU A 25 -13.76 -1.79 30.02
N PHE A 26 -14.88 -1.84 29.31
CA PHE A 26 -15.79 -2.97 29.33
C PHE A 26 -15.17 -4.21 28.70
N LEU A 27 -14.57 -4.07 27.52
CA LEU A 27 -13.96 -5.17 26.79
C LEU A 27 -12.70 -5.67 27.49
N GLY A 28 -11.87 -4.75 28.02
CA GLY A 28 -10.70 -5.09 28.81
C GLY A 28 -11.08 -5.83 30.09
N GLY A 29 -12.09 -5.35 30.82
CA GLY A 29 -12.64 -6.02 31.99
C GLY A 29 -13.22 -7.41 31.65
N ALA A 30 -13.95 -7.55 30.55
CA ALA A 30 -14.47 -8.83 30.10
C ALA A 30 -13.36 -9.83 29.76
N LEU A 31 -12.30 -9.37 29.07
CA LEU A 31 -11.10 -10.19 28.82
C LEU A 31 -10.36 -10.55 30.11
N SER A 32 -10.32 -9.66 31.10
CA SER A 32 -9.72 -9.96 32.41
C SER A 32 -10.50 -11.03 33.17
N VAL A 33 -11.83 -10.96 33.16
CA VAL A 33 -12.69 -12.01 33.75
C VAL A 33 -12.49 -13.33 33.02
N ALA A 34 -12.42 -13.30 31.68
CA ALA A 34 -12.13 -14.50 30.89
C ALA A 34 -10.75 -15.09 31.20
N ALA A 35 -9.72 -14.25 31.34
CA ALA A 35 -8.37 -14.68 31.72
C ALA A 35 -8.33 -15.25 33.15
N TYR A 36 -9.13 -14.72 34.07
CA TYR A 36 -9.24 -15.25 35.43
C TYR A 36 -9.97 -16.60 35.47
N ALA A 37 -11.06 -16.76 34.70
CA ALA A 37 -11.90 -17.95 34.72
C ALA A 37 -11.37 -19.10 33.85
N TYR A 38 -10.66 -18.79 32.76
CA TYR A 38 -10.24 -19.76 31.74
C TYR A 38 -8.73 -19.73 31.46
N GLY A 39 -7.96 -18.87 32.14
CA GLY A 39 -6.51 -18.81 31.95
C GLY A 39 -5.80 -19.97 32.62
N ASP A 40 -4.96 -20.66 31.85
CA ASP A 40 -3.98 -21.63 32.35
C ASP A 40 -2.57 -21.06 32.14
N PRO A 41 -1.73 -20.94 33.19
CA PRO A 41 -1.93 -21.31 34.60
C PRO A 41 -2.91 -20.38 35.34
N GLN A 42 -3.43 -20.82 36.50
CA GLN A 42 -4.31 -20.02 37.36
C GLN A 42 -3.66 -18.67 37.71
N LEU A 43 -4.13 -17.61 37.06
CA LEU A 43 -3.65 -16.25 37.29
C LEU A 43 -4.29 -15.68 38.56
N THR A 44 -3.51 -14.91 39.32
CA THR A 44 -4.07 -14.11 40.40
C THR A 44 -4.99 -13.02 39.85
N MET A 45 -5.81 -12.41 40.73
CA MET A 45 -6.73 -11.34 40.34
C MET A 45 -6.01 -10.15 39.69
N MET A 46 -4.78 -9.84 40.13
CA MET A 46 -3.98 -8.77 39.54
C MET A 46 -3.43 -9.13 38.16
N GLU A 47 -2.94 -10.37 38.01
CA GLU A 47 -2.36 -10.85 36.75
C GLU A 47 -3.41 -11.02 35.66
N SER A 48 -4.61 -11.49 36.00
CA SER A 48 -5.75 -11.56 35.06
C SER A 48 -6.21 -10.18 34.59
N LEU A 49 -6.17 -9.16 35.47
CA LEU A 49 -6.44 -7.78 35.08
C LEU A 49 -5.42 -7.29 34.04
N ALA A 50 -4.13 -7.50 34.34
CA ALA A 50 -3.03 -7.15 33.44
C ALA A 50 -3.10 -7.92 32.11
N ALA A 51 -3.43 -9.21 32.14
CA ALA A 51 -3.56 -10.04 30.95
C ALA A 51 -4.74 -9.60 30.06
N GLY A 52 -5.89 -9.25 30.64
CA GLY A 52 -7.05 -8.81 29.88
C GLY A 52 -6.84 -7.47 29.19
N PHE A 53 -6.37 -6.45 29.91
CA PHE A 53 -6.06 -5.14 29.33
C PHE A 53 -4.81 -5.18 28.44
N GLY A 54 -3.80 -5.98 28.79
CA GLY A 54 -2.61 -6.20 27.97
C GLY A 54 -2.93 -6.88 26.64
N GLY A 55 -3.80 -7.90 26.66
CA GLY A 55 -4.30 -8.56 25.46
C GLY A 55 -5.11 -7.61 24.57
N LEU A 56 -5.99 -6.79 25.17
CA LEU A 56 -6.72 -5.77 24.44
C LEU A 56 -5.78 -4.73 23.81
N ALA A 57 -4.76 -4.28 24.54
CA ALA A 57 -3.76 -3.36 24.01
C ALA A 57 -2.99 -3.98 22.84
N ALA A 58 -2.60 -5.24 22.94
CA ALA A 58 -1.93 -5.98 21.87
C ALA A 58 -2.83 -6.12 20.62
N LEU A 59 -4.13 -6.35 20.78
CA LEU A 59 -5.08 -6.38 19.66
C LEU A 59 -5.19 -5.02 18.96
N ILE A 60 -5.28 -3.93 19.72
CA ILE A 60 -5.35 -2.58 19.17
C ILE A 60 -4.06 -2.26 18.40
N VAL A 61 -2.90 -2.47 19.04
CA VAL A 61 -1.59 -2.22 18.42
C VAL A 61 -1.41 -3.11 17.18
N GLY A 62 -1.77 -4.38 17.26
CA GLY A 62 -1.72 -5.32 16.13
C GLY A 62 -2.58 -4.88 14.96
N LEU A 63 -3.78 -4.35 15.22
CA LEU A 63 -4.66 -3.81 14.17
C LEU A 63 -4.02 -2.62 13.45
N PHE A 64 -3.45 -1.67 14.19
CA PHE A 64 -2.74 -0.52 13.59
C PHE A 64 -1.49 -0.96 12.82
N ALA A 65 -0.72 -1.89 13.37
CA ALA A 65 0.46 -2.45 12.70
C ALA A 65 0.08 -3.17 11.40
N ALA A 66 -1.02 -3.93 11.40
CA ALA A 66 -1.54 -4.58 10.19
C ALA A 66 -1.97 -3.56 9.15
N ALA A 67 -2.71 -2.53 9.54
CA ALA A 67 -3.12 -1.45 8.63
C ALA A 67 -1.91 -0.74 8.01
N PHE A 68 -0.91 -0.39 8.82
CA PHE A 68 0.32 0.22 8.34
C PHE A 68 1.11 -0.74 7.43
N GLY A 69 1.20 -2.01 7.81
CA GLY A 69 1.83 -3.06 7.02
C GLY A 69 1.21 -3.22 5.63
N ILE A 70 -0.11 -3.10 5.51
CA ILE A 70 -0.80 -3.10 4.21
C ILE A 70 -0.36 -1.90 3.37
N VAL A 71 -0.33 -0.70 3.94
CA VAL A 71 0.08 0.52 3.21
C VAL A 71 1.53 0.40 2.73
N VAL A 72 2.44 0.02 3.62
CA VAL A 72 3.85 -0.16 3.27
C VAL A 72 4.03 -1.30 2.26
N GLY A 73 3.31 -2.41 2.41
CA GLY A 73 3.34 -3.53 1.48
C GLY A 73 2.86 -3.15 0.08
N LEU A 74 1.80 -2.34 -0.02
CA LEU A 74 1.31 -1.82 -1.30
C LEU A 74 2.33 -0.89 -1.96
N LEU A 75 2.97 0.00 -1.20
CA LEU A 75 4.04 0.85 -1.74
C LEU A 75 5.23 0.01 -2.23
N GLY A 76 5.63 -1.00 -1.46
CA GLY A 76 6.68 -1.95 -1.85
C GLY A 76 6.31 -2.72 -3.12
N ALA A 77 5.07 -3.18 -3.24
CA ALA A 77 4.57 -3.86 -4.44
C ALA A 77 4.60 -2.93 -5.66
N LEU A 78 4.22 -1.66 -5.50
CA LEU A 78 4.27 -0.65 -6.56
C LEU A 78 5.70 -0.47 -7.07
N LEU A 79 6.66 -0.29 -6.16
CA LEU A 79 8.08 -0.19 -6.49
C LEU A 79 8.59 -1.47 -7.16
N GLY A 80 8.15 -2.64 -6.70
CA GLY A 80 8.47 -3.94 -7.29
C GLY A 80 8.02 -4.06 -8.76
N ILE A 81 6.81 -3.60 -9.07
CA ILE A 81 6.29 -3.59 -10.45
C ILE A 81 7.12 -2.65 -11.33
N VAL A 82 7.46 -1.46 -10.84
CA VAL A 82 8.31 -0.52 -11.59
C VAL A 82 9.70 -1.11 -11.84
N ALA A 83 10.29 -1.73 -10.83
CA ALA A 83 11.59 -2.41 -10.95
C ALA A 83 11.54 -3.57 -11.95
N ALA A 84 10.49 -4.40 -11.91
CA ALA A 84 10.29 -5.49 -12.86
C ALA A 84 10.09 -4.96 -14.30
N GLY A 85 9.29 -3.91 -14.47
CA GLY A 85 9.10 -3.25 -15.76
C GLY A 85 10.40 -2.68 -16.33
N GLY A 86 11.21 -2.04 -15.48
CA GLY A 86 12.54 -1.56 -15.84
C GLY A 86 13.48 -2.68 -16.28
N ALA A 87 13.47 -3.80 -15.57
CA ALA A 87 14.29 -4.97 -15.92
C ALA A 87 13.88 -5.58 -17.28
N VAL A 88 12.58 -5.67 -17.56
CA VAL A 88 12.08 -6.16 -18.86
C VAL A 88 12.45 -5.19 -19.98
N ALA A 89 12.30 -3.89 -19.78
CA ALA A 89 12.68 -2.89 -20.77
C ALA A 89 14.19 -2.92 -21.10
N MET A 90 15.03 -3.05 -20.07
CA MET A 90 16.49 -3.21 -20.22
C MET A 90 16.85 -4.43 -21.05
N THR A 91 16.27 -5.59 -20.73
CA THR A 91 16.56 -6.84 -21.45
C THR A 91 16.12 -6.77 -22.90
N LEU A 92 14.93 -6.23 -23.18
CA LEU A 92 14.46 -6.01 -24.56
C LEU A 92 15.33 -5.02 -25.33
N PHE A 93 15.83 -3.96 -24.68
CA PHE A 93 16.72 -3.01 -25.33
C PHE A 93 18.07 -3.65 -25.69
N ILE A 94 18.67 -4.41 -24.78
CA ILE A 94 19.95 -5.09 -25.01
C ILE A 94 19.84 -6.10 -26.17
N VAL A 95 18.74 -6.84 -26.26
CA VAL A 95 18.54 -7.85 -27.31
C VAL A 95 18.06 -7.23 -28.63
N GLY A 96 17.16 -6.23 -28.56
CA GLY A 96 16.56 -5.61 -29.74
C GLY A 96 17.45 -4.58 -30.43
N SER A 97 18.27 -3.85 -29.68
CA SER A 97 19.16 -2.80 -30.23
C SER A 97 20.12 -3.32 -31.31
N PRO A 98 20.83 -4.45 -31.12
CA PRO A 98 21.67 -5.05 -32.17
C PRO A 98 20.90 -5.40 -33.44
N ILE A 99 19.66 -5.90 -33.30
CA ILE A 99 18.83 -6.31 -34.44
C ILE A 99 18.47 -5.09 -35.29
N ILE A 100 18.03 -4.00 -34.66
CA ILE A 100 17.68 -2.75 -35.34
C ILE A 100 18.92 -2.14 -36.01
N ALA A 101 20.07 -2.17 -35.33
CA ALA A 101 21.34 -1.70 -35.89
C ALA A 101 21.76 -2.47 -37.14
N ILE A 102 21.63 -3.80 -37.13
CA ILE A 102 21.92 -4.65 -38.31
C ILE A 102 20.98 -4.29 -39.47
N ILE A 103 19.68 -4.15 -39.22
CA ILE A 103 18.70 -3.79 -40.26
C ILE A 103 19.05 -2.43 -40.88
N LEU A 104 19.36 -1.43 -40.05
CA LEU A 104 19.77 -0.09 -40.51
C LEU A 104 21.04 -0.16 -41.36
N ILE A 105 22.06 -0.90 -40.93
CA ILE A 105 23.30 -1.10 -41.71
C ILE A 105 22.99 -1.72 -43.07
N VAL A 106 22.15 -2.75 -43.13
CA VAL A 106 21.75 -3.41 -44.38
C VAL A 106 20.98 -2.45 -45.29
N MET A 107 20.05 -1.67 -44.76
CA MET A 107 19.33 -0.65 -45.54
C MET A 107 20.27 0.44 -46.06
N LEU A 108 21.25 0.86 -45.28
CA LEU A 108 22.22 1.89 -45.67
C LEU A 108 23.17 1.37 -46.77
N MET A 109 23.63 0.12 -46.66
CA MET A 109 24.40 -0.54 -47.73
C MET A 109 23.58 -0.77 -49.00
N ARG A 110 22.27 -1.07 -48.88
CA ARG A 110 21.37 -1.16 -50.04
C ARG A 110 21.17 0.20 -50.72
N ARG A 111 21.04 1.28 -49.96
CA ARG A 111 20.84 2.65 -50.49
C ARG A 111 22.11 3.23 -51.12
N SER A 112 23.28 2.96 -50.55
CA SER A 112 24.57 3.32 -51.13
C SER A 112 24.83 2.67 -52.51
N LYS A 113 24.12 1.59 -52.85
CA LYS A 113 24.17 1.00 -54.21
C LYS A 113 23.15 1.62 -55.18
N SER A 114 22.14 2.34 -54.71
CA SER A 114 21.12 2.98 -55.55
C SER A 114 21.41 4.46 -55.85
N ASP A 115 22.18 5.13 -54.99
CA ASP A 115 22.59 6.53 -55.18
C ASP A 115 24.05 6.60 -55.66
N CYS A 116 24.32 6.18 -56.90
CA CYS A 116 25.39 6.81 -57.67
C CYS A 116 24.74 8.00 -58.38
N PRO A 117 25.06 9.26 -58.00
CA PRO A 117 24.69 10.42 -58.78
C PRO A 117 25.27 10.25 -60.19
N ASP A 118 24.39 10.22 -61.18
CA ASP A 118 24.77 10.11 -62.58
C ASP A 118 25.64 11.34 -62.94
N PRO A 119 26.93 11.17 -63.28
CA PRO A 119 27.84 12.30 -63.53
C PRO A 119 27.50 13.11 -64.79
N GLY A 120 26.41 12.78 -65.48
CA GLY A 120 25.87 13.52 -66.63
C GLY A 120 24.88 14.64 -66.30
N ALA A 121 24.52 14.87 -65.03
CA ALA A 121 23.51 15.87 -64.64
C ALA A 121 24.01 17.34 -64.66
N HIS A 122 25.04 17.65 -65.44
CA HIS A 122 25.35 19.02 -65.83
C HIS A 122 24.72 19.28 -67.20
N GLU A 123 23.56 19.94 -67.22
CA GLU A 123 23.02 20.55 -68.42
C GLU A 123 24.02 21.57 -68.96
N ILE A 124 24.70 21.20 -70.04
CA ILE A 124 25.46 22.13 -70.87
C ILE A 124 24.40 22.91 -71.65
N THR A 125 24.11 24.12 -71.20
CA THR A 125 23.26 25.07 -71.93
C THR A 125 24.18 25.89 -72.84
N GLU A 126 24.13 25.58 -74.13
CA GLU A 126 24.54 26.47 -75.25
C GLU A 126 23.44 27.49 -75.55
#